data_AF-A0A0S2K7Q3-F1
#
_entry.id   AF-A0A0S2K7Q3-F1
#
_cell.length_a   1.000
_cell.length_b   1.000
_cell.length_c   1.000
_cell.angle_alpha   90.00
_cell.angle_beta   90.00
_cell.angle_gamma   90.00
#
_symmetry.space_group_name_H-M   'P 1'
#
loop_
_entity.id
_entity.type
_entity.pdbx_description
1 polymer ?
#
loop_
_entity_poly.entity_id
_entity_poly.type
_entity_poly.pdbx_seq_one_letter_code
_entity_poly.pdbx_strand_id
1 'polypeptide(L)'
;MSIHSEERWLKLSNNGKHKYLKFFGVLCIVFGVVNGIDAINFFNDPHAYININGVDRNDNEAKLLAFFFPLLMLIVGIFLNLVSFEGVSKANKARDNFWLPFRK
;
A
#
# COMPACT_ATOMS: atom_id res chain seq x y z
N MET A 1 15.02 -26.15 -27.10
CA MET A 1 13.83 -25.26 -27.08
C MET A 1 13.66 -24.49 -25.75
N SER A 2 14.64 -24.48 -24.83
CA SER A 2 14.36 -24.19 -23.40
C SER A 2 14.64 -22.76 -22.93
N ILE A 3 15.81 -22.17 -23.20
CA ILE A 3 16.25 -20.93 -22.50
C ILE A 3 15.43 -19.69 -22.88
N HIS A 4 15.15 -19.50 -24.17
CA HIS A 4 14.40 -18.32 -24.64
C HIS A 4 12.93 -18.32 -24.21
N SER A 5 12.36 -19.50 -23.92
CA SER A 5 10.99 -19.63 -23.43
C SER A 5 10.89 -19.24 -21.95
N GLU A 6 11.86 -19.66 -21.12
CA GLU A 6 11.88 -19.37 -19.67
C GLU A 6 12.07 -17.89 -19.37
N GLU A 7 12.95 -17.19 -20.09
CA GLU A 7 13.12 -15.75 -19.93
C GLU A 7 11.85 -14.97 -20.26
N ARG A 8 11.10 -15.43 -21.27
CA ARG A 8 9.82 -14.83 -21.67
C ARG A 8 8.77 -15.00 -20.58
N TRP A 9 8.68 -16.19 -19.98
CA TRP A 9 7.76 -16.46 -18.87
C TRP A 9 8.08 -15.64 -17.62
N LEU A 10 9.36 -15.51 -17.26
CA LEU A 10 9.79 -14.67 -16.13
C LEU A 10 9.45 -13.19 -16.34
N LYS A 11 9.69 -12.66 -17.55
CA LYS A 11 9.31 -11.28 -17.89
C LYS A 11 7.80 -11.06 -17.82
N LEU A 12 6.99 -11.99 -18.32
CA LEU A 12 5.53 -11.93 -18.23
C LEU A 12 5.03 -11.94 -16.77
N SER A 13 5.56 -12.84 -15.94
CA SER A 13 5.22 -12.94 -14.52
C SER A 13 5.58 -11.67 -13.74
N ASN A 14 6.78 -11.13 -13.97
CA ASN A 14 7.21 -9.88 -13.36
C ASN A 14 6.34 -8.69 -13.82
N ASN A 15 5.90 -8.69 -15.08
CA ASN A 15 5.05 -7.63 -15.62
C ASN A 15 3.65 -7.68 -14.99
N GLY A 16 3.08 -8.88 -14.81
CA GLY A 16 1.81 -9.06 -14.10
C GLY A 16 1.89 -8.55 -12.66
N LYS A 17 2.93 -8.93 -11.91
CA LYS A 17 3.14 -8.45 -10.53
C LYS A 17 3.35 -6.95 -10.46
N HIS A 18 4.12 -6.38 -11.38
CA HIS A 18 4.34 -4.94 -11.45
C HIS A 18 3.03 -4.19 -11.71
N LYS A 19 2.22 -4.64 -12.67
CA LYS A 19 0.89 -4.07 -12.93
C LYS A 19 -0.04 -4.19 -11.73
N TYR A 20 -0.01 -5.34 -11.05
CA TYR A 20 -0.80 -5.55 -9.83
C TYR A 20 -0.39 -4.59 -8.71
N LEU A 21 0.92 -4.40 -8.48
CA LEU A 21 1.44 -3.43 -7.50
C LEU A 21 0.99 -2.01 -7.81
N LYS A 22 1.03 -1.59 -9.09
CA LYS A 22 0.54 -0.27 -9.52
C LYS A 22 -0.96 -0.13 -9.28
N PHE A 23 -1.74 -1.14 -9.68
CA PHE A 23 -3.19 -1.15 -9.50
C PHE A 23 -3.56 -1.04 -8.02
N PHE A 24 -2.96 -1.86 -7.17
CA PHE A 24 -3.17 -1.81 -5.72
C PHE A 24 -2.70 -0.48 -5.12
N GLY A 25 -1.58 0.07 -5.60
CA GLY A 25 -1.11 1.40 -5.21
C GLY A 25 -2.14 2.50 -5.51
N VAL A 26 -2.76 2.47 -6.70
CA VAL A 26 -3.85 3.39 -7.05
C VAL A 26 -5.06 3.20 -6.13
N LEU A 27 -5.45 1.96 -5.83
CA LEU A 27 -6.54 1.69 -4.89
C LEU A 27 -6.26 2.27 -3.50
N CYS A 28 -5.04 2.10 -2.97
CA CYS A 28 -4.63 2.70 -1.70
C CYS A 28 -4.71 4.22 -1.73
N ILE A 29 -4.33 4.86 -2.84
CA ILE A 29 -4.44 6.31 -3.00
C ILE A 29 -5.91 6.73 -2.98
N VAL A 30 -6.76 6.10 -3.80
CA VAL A 30 -8.19 6.41 -3.87
C VAL A 30 -8.84 6.25 -2.50
N PHE A 31 -8.57 5.14 -1.82
CA PHE A 31 -9.09 4.87 -0.49
C PHE A 31 -8.57 5.89 0.54
N GLY A 32 -7.28 6.23 0.49
CA GLY A 32 -6.70 7.26 1.35
C GLY A 32 -7.31 8.66 1.13
N VAL A 33 -7.61 9.04 -0.13
CA VAL A 33 -8.30 10.30 -0.43
C VAL A 33 -9.74 10.30 0.10
N VAL A 34 -10.52 9.24 -0.17
CA VAL A 34 -11.92 9.16 0.27
C VAL A 34 -12.02 9.21 1.80
N ASN A 35 -11.26 8.36 2.50
CA ASN A 35 -11.26 8.39 3.97
C ASN A 35 -10.63 9.68 4.51
N GLY A 36 -9.73 10.32 3.76
CA GLY A 36 -9.18 11.62 4.12
C GLY A 36 -10.23 12.72 4.10
N ILE A 37 -11.13 12.72 3.11
CA ILE A 37 -12.26 13.65 3.05
C ILE A 37 -13.20 13.40 4.23
N ASP A 38 -13.51 12.14 4.54
CA ASP A 38 -14.34 11.79 5.70
C ASP A 38 -13.69 12.24 7.01
N ALA A 39 -12.37 12.10 7.15
CA ALA A 39 -11.63 12.60 8.30
C ALA A 39 -11.67 14.14 8.42
N ILE A 40 -11.63 14.87 7.29
CA ILE A 40 -11.82 16.33 7.28
C ILE A 40 -13.22 16.71 7.76
N ASN A 41 -14.25 16.02 7.26
CA ASN A 41 -15.63 16.26 7.68
C ASN A 41 -15.81 15.97 9.18
N PHE A 42 -15.23 14.87 9.67
CA PHE A 42 -15.22 14.52 11.08
C PHE A 42 -14.47 15.54 11.95
N PHE A 43 -13.33 16.06 11.46
CA PHE A 43 -12.55 17.07 12.16
C PHE A 43 -13.33 18.39 12.34
N ASN A 44 -14.05 18.79 11.29
CA ASN A 44 -14.82 20.03 11.27
C ASN A 44 -16.18 19.92 11.98
N ASP A 45 -16.65 18.72 12.31
CA ASP A 45 -17.89 18.52 13.05
C ASP A 45 -17.68 18.79 14.54
N PRO A 46 -18.32 19.83 15.12
CA PRO A 46 -18.20 20.16 16.54
C PRO A 46 -18.85 19.11 17.46
N HIS A 47 -19.66 18.20 16.93
CA HIS A 47 -20.32 17.13 17.68
C HIS A 47 -19.65 15.77 17.51
N ALA A 48 -18.58 15.68 16.74
CA ALA A 48 -17.81 14.47 16.58
C ALA A 48 -16.93 14.22 17.82
N TYR A 49 -17.06 13.02 18.41
CA TYR A 49 -16.25 12.56 19.53
C TYR A 49 -15.45 11.33 19.15
N ILE A 50 -14.23 11.24 19.63
CA ILE A 50 -13.40 10.05 19.50
C ILE A 50 -13.25 9.43 20.89
N ASN A 51 -13.54 8.14 20.98
CA ASN A 51 -13.28 7.39 22.19
C ASN A 51 -11.82 6.94 22.21
N ILE A 52 -11.04 7.48 23.16
CA ILE A 52 -9.66 7.08 23.39
C ILE A 52 -9.59 6.50 24.79
N ASN A 53 -9.31 5.20 24.90
CA ASN A 53 -9.23 4.48 26.18
C ASN A 53 -10.48 4.64 27.07
N GLY A 54 -11.68 4.63 26.48
CA GLY A 54 -12.94 4.76 27.21
C GLY A 54 -13.35 6.20 27.52
N VAL A 55 -12.55 7.20 27.12
CA VAL A 55 -12.85 8.62 27.32
C VAL A 55 -13.21 9.25 25.99
N ASP A 56 -14.40 9.85 25.93
CA ASP A 56 -14.85 10.60 24.75
C ASP A 56 -14.18 11.98 24.74
N ARG A 57 -13.42 12.25 23.68
CA ARG A 57 -12.70 13.51 23.49
C ARG A 57 -13.15 14.21 22.21
N ASN A 58 -13.36 15.51 22.33
CA ASN A 58 -13.70 16.42 21.22
C ASN A 58 -12.53 17.35 20.88
N ASP A 59 -11.40 17.22 21.58
CA ASP A 59 -10.23 18.06 21.37
C ASP A 59 -9.69 17.89 19.93
N ASN A 60 -9.24 18.98 19.31
CA ASN A 60 -8.66 18.95 17.96
C ASN A 60 -7.50 17.94 17.85
N GLU A 61 -6.69 17.80 18.90
CA GLU A 61 -5.60 16.83 18.96
C GLU A 61 -6.09 15.37 18.86
N ALA A 62 -7.23 15.06 19.49
CA ALA A 62 -7.83 13.73 19.38
C ALA A 62 -8.33 13.50 17.95
N LYS A 63 -8.98 14.51 17.34
CA LYS A 63 -9.50 14.45 15.97
C LYS A 63 -8.42 14.27 14.91
N LEU A 64 -7.20 14.75 15.15
CA LEU A 64 -6.06 14.52 14.26
C LEU A 64 -5.71 13.03 14.10
N LEU A 65 -6.04 12.18 15.08
CA LEU A 65 -5.79 10.74 14.97
C LEU A 65 -6.61 10.09 13.84
N ALA A 66 -7.76 10.67 13.47
CA ALA A 66 -8.55 10.20 12.34
C ALA A 66 -7.81 10.30 10.99
N PHE A 67 -6.82 11.19 10.87
CA PHE A 67 -6.02 11.36 9.65
C PHE A 67 -4.87 10.36 9.51
N PHE A 68 -4.49 9.67 10.59
CA PHE A 68 -3.32 8.81 10.58
C PHE A 68 -3.44 7.69 9.55
N PHE A 69 -4.60 7.02 9.52
CA PHE A 69 -4.86 5.92 8.61
C PHE A 69 -5.01 6.34 7.14
N PRO A 70 -5.80 7.37 6.78
CA PRO A 70 -5.81 7.95 5.44
C PRO A 70 -4.42 8.35 4.92
N LEU A 71 -3.62 8.98 5.78
CA LEU A 71 -2.27 9.42 5.43
C LEU A 71 -1.34 8.24 5.16
N LEU A 72 -1.39 7.20 6.01
CA LEU A 72 -0.61 5.98 5.81
C LEU A 72 -0.97 5.28 4.50
N MET A 73 -2.26 5.20 4.17
CA MET A 73 -2.74 4.63 2.91
C MET A 73 -2.22 5.40 1.69
N LEU A 74 -2.19 6.74 1.76
CA LEU A 74 -1.61 7.57 0.69
C LEU A 74 -0.11 7.30 0.53
N ILE A 75 0.65 7.28 1.62
CA ILE A 75 2.10 7.03 1.59
C ILE A 75 2.39 5.65 0.99
N VAL A 76 1.69 4.60 1.45
CA VAL A 76 1.83 3.24 0.92
C VAL A 76 1.47 3.21 -0.56
N GLY A 77 0.33 3.81 -0.94
CA GLY A 77 -0.12 3.84 -2.33
C GLY A 77 0.86 4.54 -3.27
N ILE A 78 1.43 5.67 -2.84
CA ILE A 78 2.49 6.38 -3.57
C ILE A 78 3.73 5.50 -3.70
N PHE A 79 4.19 4.89 -2.60
CA PHE A 79 5.39 4.06 -2.61
C PHE A 79 5.25 2.87 -3.56
N LEU A 80 4.10 2.17 -3.52
CA LEU A 80 3.80 1.07 -4.44
C LEU A 80 3.75 1.54 -5.90
N ASN A 81 3.27 2.75 -6.13
CA ASN A 81 3.29 3.39 -7.44
C ASN A 81 4.66 3.91 -7.87
N LEU A 82 5.65 4.01 -6.98
CA LEU A 82 7.04 4.35 -7.33
C LEU A 82 7.91 3.14 -7.59
N VAL A 83 7.51 1.94 -7.12
CA VAL A 83 8.25 0.70 -7.39
C VAL A 83 8.41 0.51 -8.90
N SER A 84 9.66 0.39 -9.34
CA SER A 84 10.02 0.13 -10.74
C SER A 84 9.93 -1.36 -11.07
N PHE A 85 9.83 -1.68 -12.36
CA PHE A 85 9.85 -3.07 -12.82
C PHE A 85 11.13 -3.81 -12.41
N GLU A 86 12.27 -3.12 -12.43
CA GLU A 86 13.56 -3.66 -11.96
C GLU A 86 13.53 -4.01 -10.47
N GLY A 87 12.88 -3.19 -9.64
CA GLY A 87 12.67 -3.47 -8.23
C GLY A 87 11.89 -4.77 -8.03
N VAL A 88 10.82 -4.98 -8.80
CA VAL A 88 10.02 -6.22 -8.75
C VAL A 88 10.85 -7.43 -9.19
N SER A 89 11.67 -7.28 -10.24
CA SER A 89 12.54 -8.35 -10.74
C SER A 89 13.61 -8.74 -9.72
N LYS A 90 14.28 -7.75 -9.11
CA LYS A 90 15.27 -7.99 -8.04
C LYS A 90 14.65 -8.65 -6.81
N ALA A 91 13.47 -8.21 -6.40
CA ALA A 91 12.74 -8.80 -5.28
C ALA A 91 12.36 -10.26 -5.55
N ASN A 92 11.89 -10.60 -6.76
CA ASN A 92 11.61 -11.98 -7.12
C ASN A 92 12.89 -12.84 -7.17
N LYS A 93 14.00 -12.31 -7.70
CA LYS A 93 15.28 -13.02 -7.70
C LYS A 93 15.80 -13.25 -6.27
N ALA A 94 15.68 -12.26 -5.39
CA ALA A 94 16.03 -12.39 -3.98
C ALA A 94 15.15 -13.41 -3.27
N ARG A 95 13.84 -13.38 -3.51
CA ARG A 95 12.89 -14.38 -3.02
C ARG A 95 13.28 -15.78 -3.48
N ASP A 96 13.53 -15.97 -4.76
CA ASP A 96 13.88 -17.29 -5.30
C ASP A 96 15.21 -17.78 -4.71
N ASN A 97 16.20 -16.89 -4.53
CA ASN A 97 17.46 -17.19 -3.85
C ASN A 97 17.27 -17.54 -2.36
N PHE A 98 16.36 -16.87 -1.67
CA PHE A 98 16.04 -17.16 -0.26
C PHE A 98 15.41 -18.55 -0.09
N TRP A 99 14.61 -19.01 -1.05
CA TRP A 99 13.98 -20.33 -1.01
C TRP A 99 14.89 -21.46 -1.51
N LEU A 100 16.05 -21.18 -2.13
CA LEU A 100 17.00 -22.20 -2.57
C LEU A 100 17.37 -23.22 -1.48
N PRO A 101 17.74 -22.83 -0.24
CA PRO A 101 18.08 -23.79 0.82
C PRO A 101 16.89 -24.64 1.31
N PHE A 102 15.65 -24.23 1.02
CA PHE A 102 14.43 -24.95 1.43
C PHE A 102 13.84 -25.83 0.31
N ARG A 103 14.33 -25.71 -0.92
CA ARG A 103 14.01 -26.65 -2.02
C ARG A 103 14.88 -27.90 -1.88
N LYS A 104 14.52 -28.76 -0.93
CA LYS A 104 15.04 -30.13 -0.80
C LYS A 104 14.08 -31.10 -1.47
#